data_AF-A0A940F0U9-F1
#
_entry.id   AF-A0A940F0U9-F1
#
_cell.length_a   1.000
_cell.length_b   1.000
_cell.length_c   1.000
_cell.angle_alpha   90.00
_cell.angle_beta   90.00
_cell.angle_gamma   90.00
#
_symmetry.space_group_name_H-M   'P 1'
#
loop_
_entity.id
_entity.type
_entity.pdbx_description
1 polymer ?
#
loop_
_entity_poly.entity_id
_entity_poly.type
_entity_poly.pdbx_seq_one_letter_code
_entity_poly.pdbx_strand_id
1 'polypeptide(L)'
;MFDVGIPEILVILVVAVIVFGPDRLPDYARQAGRMVRQLRQFAQGAQNDLRRELGPEYADLKLSDLDPRALIRKHVLEALDDEEIEMIRERRKNVLGPDERPPYDVEAT
;
A
#
# COMPACT_ATOMS: atom_id res chain seq x y z
N MET A 1 -1.44 -26.30 -10.85
CA MET A 1 -1.61 -24.93 -10.30
C MET A 1 -3.09 -24.82 -9.96
N PHE A 2 -3.46 -24.42 -8.74
CA PHE A 2 -4.87 -24.41 -8.34
C PHE A 2 -5.61 -23.33 -9.13
N ASP A 3 -6.46 -23.75 -10.05
CA ASP A 3 -7.40 -22.88 -10.75
C ASP A 3 -8.63 -22.76 -9.85
N VAL A 4 -8.77 -21.64 -9.13
CA VAL A 4 -9.88 -21.41 -8.22
C VAL A 4 -10.93 -20.60 -8.96
N GLY A 5 -11.90 -21.30 -9.54
CA GLY A 5 -13.07 -20.72 -10.15
C GLY A 5 -14.23 -20.53 -9.16
N ILE A 6 -15.31 -19.94 -9.66
CA ILE A 6 -16.58 -19.85 -8.93
C ILE A 6 -17.08 -21.22 -8.45
N PRO A 7 -17.02 -22.32 -9.25
CA PRO A 7 -17.44 -23.65 -8.80
C PRO A 7 -16.65 -24.16 -7.60
N GLU A 8 -15.33 -23.98 -7.60
CA GLU A 8 -14.44 -24.42 -6.52
C GLU A 8 -14.73 -23.67 -5.22
N ILE A 9 -14.97 -22.36 -5.29
CA ILE A 9 -15.40 -21.56 -4.14
C ILE A 9 -16.73 -22.07 -3.58
N LEU A 10 -17.68 -22.45 -4.44
CA LEU A 10 -18.97 -22.97 -4.00
C LEU A 10 -18.81 -24.30 -3.24
N VAL A 11 -17.94 -25.19 -3.72
CA VAL A 11 -17.63 -26.46 -3.04
C VAL A 11 -17.02 -26.20 -1.67
N ILE A 12 -16.06 -25.27 -1.56
CA ILE A 12 -15.45 -24.89 -0.29
C ILE A 12 -16.51 -24.32 0.67
N LEU A 13 -17.43 -23.50 0.17
CA LEU A 13 -18.52 -22.94 0.98
C LEU A 13 -19.42 -24.03 1.54
N VAL A 14 -19.82 -25.01 0.72
CA VAL A 14 -20.65 -26.15 1.15
C VAL A 14 -19.92 -26.97 2.20
N VAL A 15 -18.63 -27.28 2.00
CA VAL A 15 -17.82 -28.00 2.99
C VAL A 15 -17.74 -27.21 4.30
N ALA A 16 -17.50 -25.90 4.25
CA ALA A 16 -17.47 -25.05 5.44
C ALA A 16 -18.82 -25.07 6.19
N VAL A 17 -19.93 -24.99 5.46
CA VAL A 17 -21.28 -25.09 6.05
C VAL A 17 -21.51 -26.43 6.73
N ILE A 18 -21.04 -27.53 6.15
CA ILE A 18 -21.16 -28.87 6.76
C ILE A 18 -20.31 -28.98 8.04
N VAL A 19 -19.08 -28.47 8.01
CA VAL A 19 -18.13 -28.55 9.14
C VAL A 19 -18.60 -27.69 10.32
N PHE A 20 -19.00 -26.44 10.06
CA PHE A 20 -19.37 -25.49 11.10
C PHE A 20 -20.87 -25.51 11.43
N GLY A 21 -21.71 -25.98 10.50
CA GLY A 21 -23.17 -25.95 10.58
C GLY A 21 -23.77 -24.66 9.99
N PRO A 22 -24.86 -24.75 9.19
CA PRO A 22 -25.50 -23.59 8.56
C PRO A 22 -26.07 -22.60 9.58
N ASP A 23 -26.53 -23.09 10.73
CA ASP A 23 -27.11 -22.25 11.77
C ASP A 23 -26.05 -21.48 12.58
N ARG A 24 -24.83 -22.02 12.70
CA ARG A 24 -23.75 -21.43 13.52
C ARG A 24 -22.86 -20.47 12.73
N LEU A 25 -22.69 -20.70 11.43
CA LEU A 25 -21.91 -19.85 10.54
C LEU A 25 -22.30 -18.36 10.60
N PRO A 26 -23.60 -17.97 10.52
CA PRO A 26 -23.99 -16.56 10.63
C PRO A 26 -23.68 -15.97 12.01
N ASP A 27 -23.76 -16.75 13.08
CA ASP A 27 -23.42 -16.29 14.43
C ASP A 27 -21.92 -16.03 14.58
N TYR A 28 -21.06 -16.88 14.01
CA TYR A 28 -19.62 -16.65 13.97
C TYR A 28 -19.26 -15.43 13.10
N ALA A 29 -19.88 -15.28 11.93
CA ALA A 29 -19.69 -14.10 11.08
C ALA A 29 -20.09 -12.80 11.79
N ARG A 30 -21.22 -12.80 12.50
CA ARG A 30 -21.67 -11.66 13.32
C ARG A 30 -20.67 -11.36 14.46
N GLN A 31 -20.15 -12.37 15.13
CA GLN A 31 -19.13 -12.19 16.17
C GLN A 31 -17.84 -11.58 15.61
N ALA A 32 -17.31 -12.13 14.51
CA ALA A 32 -16.15 -11.58 13.83
C ALA A 32 -16.39 -10.13 13.37
N GLY A 33 -17.55 -9.84 12.79
CA GLY A 33 -17.93 -8.49 12.38
C GLY A 33 -17.99 -7.50 13.56
N ARG A 34 -18.52 -7.93 14.72
CA ARG A 34 -18.49 -7.12 15.95
C ARG A 34 -17.07 -6.86 16.42
N MET A 35 -16.21 -7.87 16.39
CA MET A 35 -14.80 -7.74 16.78
C MET A 35 -14.06 -6.75 15.88
N VAL A 36 -14.22 -6.86 14.55
CA VAL A 36 -13.64 -5.92 13.58
C VAL A 36 -14.14 -4.50 13.82
N ARG A 37 -15.44 -4.33 14.10
CA ARG A 37 -16.01 -3.00 14.40
C ARG A 37 -15.41 -2.40 15.67
N GLN A 38 -15.25 -3.19 16.73
CA GLN A 38 -14.61 -2.74 17.96
C GLN A 38 -13.15 -2.37 17.73
N LEU A 39 -12.41 -3.19 16.98
CA LEU A 39 -11.02 -2.92 16.63
C LEU A 39 -10.88 -1.61 15.85
N ARG A 40 -11.77 -1.37 14.88
CA ARG A 40 -11.81 -0.12 14.12
C ARG A 40 -12.12 1.09 15.00
N GLN A 41 -13.06 0.96 15.94
CA GLN A 41 -13.39 2.03 16.88
C GLN A 41 -12.20 2.36 17.80
N PHE A 42 -11.52 1.33 18.29
CA PHE A 42 -10.32 1.50 19.12
C PHE A 42 -9.18 2.17 18.33
N ALA A 43 -8.91 1.71 17.10
CA ALA A 43 -7.90 2.31 16.24
C ALA A 43 -8.22 3.78 15.93
N GLN A 44 -9.49 4.11 15.67
CA GLN A 44 -9.92 5.50 15.45
C GLN A 44 -9.78 6.35 16.72
N GLY A 45 -10.11 5.81 17.89
CA GLY A 45 -9.90 6.48 19.18
C GLY A 45 -8.43 6.82 19.41
N ALA A 46 -7.56 5.82 19.27
CA ALA A 46 -6.11 6.00 19.41
C ALA A 46 -5.54 7.01 18.39
N GLN A 47 -5.99 7.00 17.13
CA GLN A 47 -5.62 8.00 16.13
C GLN A 47 -6.06 9.41 16.53
N ASN A 48 -7.28 9.56 17.08
CA ASN A 48 -7.79 10.85 17.54
C ASN A 48 -7.01 11.39 18.73
N ASP A 49 -6.61 10.52 19.66
CA ASP A 49 -5.83 10.90 20.83
C ASP A 49 -4.40 11.29 20.43
N LEU A 50 -3.75 10.51 19.54
CA LEU A 50 -2.47 10.89 18.92
C LEU A 50 -2.54 12.24 18.20
N ARG A 51 -3.62 12.49 17.43
CA ARG A 51 -3.85 13.77 16.73
C ARG A 51 -3.99 14.94 17.70
N ARG A 52 -4.56 14.72 18.88
CA ARG A 52 -4.71 15.75 19.92
C ARG A 52 -3.39 16.06 20.61
N GLU A 53 -2.57 15.06 20.86
CA GLU A 53 -1.33 15.20 21.62
C GLU A 53 -0.12 15.61 20.77
N LEU A 54 0.01 15.07 19.56
CA LEU A 54 1.18 15.28 18.69
C LEU A 54 0.93 16.30 17.56
N GLY A 55 -0.29 16.84 17.47
CA GLY A 55 -0.68 17.77 16.42
C GLY A 55 -1.06 17.08 15.09
N PRO A 56 -1.64 17.83 14.14
CA PRO A 56 -2.17 17.28 12.89
C PRO A 56 -1.12 16.65 11.97
N GLU A 57 0.17 16.91 12.20
CA GLU A 57 1.30 16.46 11.37
C GLU A 57 1.52 14.94 11.41
N TYR A 58 1.17 14.28 12.53
CA TYR A 58 1.30 12.82 12.68
C TYR A 58 -0.04 12.07 12.58
N ALA A 59 -1.13 12.78 12.28
CA ALA A 59 -2.50 12.25 12.33
C ALA A 59 -2.89 11.40 11.11
N ASP A 60 -2.16 11.52 10.00
CA ASP A 60 -2.46 10.86 8.72
C ASP A 60 -1.51 9.70 8.40
N LEU A 61 -0.94 9.05 9.42
CA LEU A 61 -0.20 7.80 9.24
C LEU A 61 -1.14 6.68 8.76
N LYS A 62 -1.30 6.58 7.45
CA LYS A 62 -2.01 5.49 6.79
C LYS A 62 -1.18 4.22 6.96
N LEU A 63 -1.82 3.08 7.20
CA LEU A 63 -1.09 1.80 7.27
C LEU A 63 -0.29 1.48 5.98
N SER A 64 -0.64 2.11 4.86
CA SER A 64 0.09 2.07 3.59
C SER A 64 1.36 2.95 3.54
N ASP A 65 1.52 3.87 4.49
CA ASP A 65 2.72 4.72 4.64
C ASP A 65 3.79 4.09 5.56
N LEU A 66 3.55 2.87 6.08
CA LEU A 66 4.58 2.07 6.76
C LEU A 66 5.61 1.45 5.80
N ASP A 67 5.56 1.77 4.50
CA ASP A 67 6.69 1.52 3.61
C ASP A 67 7.69 2.68 3.77
N PRO A 68 8.87 2.47 4.40
CA PRO A 68 9.82 3.55 4.68
C PRO A 68 10.26 4.27 3.39
N ARG A 69 10.18 3.60 2.23
CA ARG A 69 10.48 4.21 0.92
C ARG A 69 9.40 5.20 0.48
N ALA A 70 8.13 4.95 0.78
CA ALA A 70 7.04 5.84 0.43
C ALA A 70 7.07 7.12 1.28
N LEU A 71 7.38 6.99 2.57
CA LEU A 71 7.55 8.12 3.49
C LEU A 71 8.69 9.04 3.04
N ILE A 72 9.87 8.49 2.75
CA ILE A 72 11.03 9.26 2.27
C ILE A 72 10.71 9.91 0.93
N ARG A 73 10.05 9.20 0.00
CA ARG A 73 9.69 9.78 -1.30
C ARG A 73 8.75 10.98 -1.18
N LYS A 74 7.77 10.95 -0.28
CA LYS A 74 6.88 12.08 -0.04
C LYS A 74 7.65 13.30 0.50
N HIS A 75 8.47 13.10 1.53
CA HIS A 75 9.24 14.19 2.14
C HIS A 75 10.33 14.74 1.21
N VAL A 76 10.94 13.89 0.38
CA VAL A 76 11.92 14.33 -0.63
C VAL A 76 11.22 15.10 -1.76
N LEU A 77 10.06 14.64 -2.24
CA LEU A 77 9.33 15.36 -3.29
C LEU A 77 8.69 16.66 -2.80
N GLU A 78 8.36 16.77 -1.51
CA GLU A 78 7.86 18.00 -0.90
C GLU A 78 8.98 19.01 -0.61
N ALA A 79 10.21 18.52 -0.36
CA ALA A 79 11.39 19.36 -0.13
C ALA A 79 12.10 19.82 -1.42
N LEU A 80 11.83 19.16 -2.56
CA LEU A 80 12.36 19.54 -3.87
C LEU A 80 11.33 20.42 -4.60
N ASP A 81 11.76 21.56 -5.13
CA ASP A 81 10.90 22.39 -5.97
C ASP A 81 10.72 21.78 -7.38
N ASP A 82 9.70 22.24 -8.12
CA ASP A 82 9.39 21.72 -9.45
C ASP A 82 10.59 21.87 -10.43
N GLU A 83 11.44 22.87 -10.21
CA GLU A 83 12.68 23.09 -10.99
C GLU A 83 13.72 21.99 -10.75
N GLU A 84 13.97 21.60 -9.50
CA GLU A 84 14.90 20.51 -9.17
C GLU A 84 14.43 19.15 -9.70
N ILE A 85 13.12 18.89 -9.68
CA ILE A 85 12.54 17.65 -10.23
C ILE A 85 12.70 17.61 -11.75
N GLU A 86 12.45 18.73 -12.45
CA GLU A 86 12.69 18.82 -13.89
C GLU A 86 14.17 18.65 -14.23
N MET A 87 15.08 19.28 -13.49
CA MET A 87 16.52 19.11 -13.67
C MET A 87 16.97 17.64 -13.50
N ILE A 88 16.50 16.94 -12.47
CA ILE A 88 16.83 15.52 -12.25
C ILE A 88 16.28 14.65 -13.38
N ARG A 89 15.06 14.92 -13.84
CA ARG A 89 14.41 14.20 -14.93
C ARG A 89 15.13 14.42 -16.25
N GLU A 90 15.55 15.65 -16.53
CA GLU A 90 16.30 16.02 -17.72
C GLU A 90 17.70 15.40 -17.69
N ARG A 91 18.37 15.43 -16.53
CA ARG A 91 19.66 14.76 -16.34
C ARG A 91 19.57 13.26 -16.57
N ARG A 92 18.49 12.59 -16.10
CA ARG A 92 18.22 11.18 -16.39
C ARG A 92 17.95 10.91 -17.86
N LYS A 93 17.33 11.85 -18.57
CA LYS A 93 17.05 11.73 -20.01
C LYS A 93 18.34 11.74 -20.84
N ASN A 94 19.39 12.35 -20.30
CA ASN A 94 20.74 12.38 -20.88
C ASN A 94 21.63 11.23 -20.37
N VAL A 95 21.11 10.32 -19.55
CA VAL A 95 21.80 9.07 -19.20
C VAL A 95 21.43 8.04 -20.25
N LEU A 96 22.44 7.58 -20.98
CA LEU A 96 22.33 6.53 -22.00
C LEU A 96 21.57 5.31 -21.45
N GLY A 97 20.62 4.79 -22.22
CA GLY A 97 19.96 3.53 -21.89
C GLY A 97 20.96 2.36 -21.81
N PRO A 98 20.62 1.24 -21.14
CA PRO A 98 21.52 0.09 -21.01
C PRO A 98 22.08 -0.46 -22.34
N ASP A 99 21.33 -0.27 -23.43
CA ASP A 99 21.66 -0.71 -24.78
C ASP A 99 22.12 0.45 -25.71
N GLU A 100 22.27 1.66 -25.17
CA GLU A 100 22.63 2.85 -25.94
C GLU A 100 24.14 3.09 -25.88
N ARG A 101 24.77 3.19 -27.05
CA ARG A 101 26.22 3.35 -27.14
C ARG A 101 26.59 4.82 -26.95
N PRO A 102 27.62 5.13 -26.14
CA PRO A 102 28.06 6.51 -25.97
C PRO A 102 28.52 7.08 -27.32
N PRO A 103 28.26 8.37 -27.58
CA PRO A 103 28.74 9.03 -28.78
C PRO A 103 30.27 8.95 -28.82
N TYR A 104 30.83 8.44 -29.91
CA TYR A 104 32.27 8.43 -30.16
C TYR A 104 32.59 9.50 -31.19
N ASP A 105 33.58 10.33 -30.87
CA ASP A 105 34.08 11.36 -31.78
C ASP A 105 35.12 10.75 -32.71
N VAL A 106 34.86 10.79 -34.02
CA VAL A 106 35.73 10.26 -35.06
C VAL A 106 36.81 11.25 -35.48
N GLU A 107 36.72 12.51 -35.05
CA GLU A 107 37.70 13.57 -35.32
C GLU A 107 38.81 13.64 -34.26
N ALA A 108 38.70 12.84 -33.19
CA ALA A 108 39.76 12.69 -32.20
C ALA A 108 40.90 11.82 -32.76
N THR A 109 41.79 12.40 -33.57
CA THR A 109 43.09 11.82 -33.97
C THR A 109 44.14 12.91 -34.11
#